data_AF-A0A7U4DJ44-F1
#
_entry.id   AF-A0A7U4DJ44-F1
#
_cell.length_a   1.000
_cell.length_b   1.000
_cell.length_c   1.000
_cell.angle_alpha   90.00
_cell.angle_beta   90.00
_cell.angle_gamma   90.00
#
_symmetry.space_group_name_H-M   'P 1'
#
loop_
_entity.id
_entity.type
_entity.pdbx_description
1 polymer ?
#
loop_
_entity_poly.entity_id
_entity_poly.type
_entity_poly.pdbx_seq_one_letter_code
_entity_poly.pdbx_strand_id
1 'polypeptide(L)'
;MFFFKFFSKHKPARKKNYHKINPDEFILISEHLINSYSITHQLLGIIMASGIPLTHIKNQNIKTPYNFKSDIFSYTLNNGLQIQTHSLICSNKISRCIESLNKNRLLSIGADKINYVAKNIFDFRITTKQLKIIHSLITRAKETLHEIRYNSHSKNFFLAKTPCILNLYQKLKYIKSFAPLKLNQNNLNYYRNSSNELTSTITNLISNFFNENESCKNLYNLTLYINANLKKLEIYKNTCKLQKRIISKIFFLD
;
A
#
# COMPACT_ATOMS: atom_id res chain seq x y z
N MET A 1 15.42 -47.89 33.62
CA MET A 1 14.14 -47.14 33.51
C MET A 1 14.41 -45.68 33.83
N PHE A 2 14.70 -44.87 32.82
CA PHE A 2 15.05 -43.45 32.98
C PHE A 2 13.79 -42.59 32.76
N PHE A 3 13.25 -41.99 33.83
CA PHE A 3 12.20 -40.99 33.75
C PHE A 3 12.81 -39.62 33.41
N PHE A 4 12.69 -39.19 32.15
CA PHE A 4 12.90 -37.80 31.80
C PHE A 4 11.73 -36.97 32.34
N LYS A 5 11.97 -36.18 33.40
CA LYS A 5 11.07 -35.10 33.82
C LYS A 5 11.00 -34.08 32.69
N PHE A 6 9.91 -34.10 31.93
CA PHE A 6 9.55 -33.03 31.00
C PHE A 6 9.23 -31.78 31.82
N PHE A 7 10.22 -30.90 31.99
CA PHE A 7 9.96 -29.53 32.42
C PHE A 7 9.20 -28.83 31.29
N SER A 8 7.89 -28.69 31.47
CA SER A 8 7.08 -27.74 30.72
C SER A 8 7.67 -26.35 30.94
N LYS A 9 8.48 -25.87 29.98
CA LYS A 9 8.84 -24.45 29.92
C LYS A 9 7.53 -23.70 29.77
N HIS A 10 7.03 -23.10 30.86
CA HIS A 10 5.97 -22.11 30.81
C HIS A 10 6.41 -21.04 29.80
N LYS A 11 5.82 -21.05 28.60
CA LYS A 11 5.98 -19.96 27.65
C LYS A 11 5.46 -18.71 28.35
N PRO A 12 6.24 -17.62 28.43
CA PRO A 12 5.74 -16.38 29.00
C PRO A 12 4.46 -16.01 28.26
N ALA A 13 3.40 -15.70 29.01
CA ALA A 13 2.13 -15.27 28.44
C ALA A 13 2.42 -14.14 27.43
N ARG A 14 2.10 -14.36 26.15
CA ARG A 14 2.24 -13.33 25.12
C ARG A 14 1.46 -12.11 25.61
N LYS A 15 2.14 -11.00 25.90
CA LYS A 15 1.49 -9.70 26.13
C LYS A 15 0.47 -9.51 25.01
N LYS A 16 -0.81 -9.33 25.36
CA LYS A 16 -1.83 -8.97 24.38
C LYS A 16 -1.44 -7.60 23.84
N ASN A 17 -0.95 -7.58 22.60
CA ASN A 17 -0.61 -6.33 21.93
C ASN A 17 -1.92 -5.70 21.45
N TYR A 18 -2.37 -4.70 22.18
CA TYR A 18 -3.48 -3.86 21.77
C TYR A 18 -2.97 -2.75 20.85
N HIS A 19 -3.67 -2.52 19.76
CA HIS A 19 -3.34 -1.50 18.77
C HIS A 19 -4.47 -0.48 18.70
N LYS A 20 -4.12 0.80 18.86
CA LYS A 20 -5.04 1.92 18.65
C LYS A 20 -4.97 2.33 17.18
N ILE A 21 -6.11 2.47 16.54
CA ILE A 21 -6.25 2.88 15.13
C ILE A 21 -6.96 4.23 15.11
N ASN A 22 -6.36 5.19 14.43
CA ASN A 22 -7.04 6.42 14.05
C ASN A 22 -7.90 6.18 12.80
N PRO A 23 -9.25 6.32 12.89
CA PRO A 23 -10.12 6.14 11.74
C PRO A 23 -9.78 7.06 10.57
N ASP A 24 -9.44 8.32 10.81
CA ASP A 24 -9.19 9.31 9.75
C ASP A 24 -7.89 9.00 9.01
N GLU A 25 -6.82 8.63 9.73
CA GLU A 25 -5.58 8.17 9.11
C GLU A 25 -5.79 6.88 8.29
N PHE A 26 -6.60 5.95 8.81
CA PHE A 26 -6.92 4.71 8.13
C PHE A 26 -7.65 4.96 6.81
N ILE A 27 -8.65 5.86 6.82
CA ILE A 27 -9.42 6.26 5.64
C ILE A 27 -8.53 6.98 4.64
N LEU A 28 -7.76 7.98 5.09
CA LEU A 28 -6.85 8.74 4.25
C LEU A 28 -5.84 7.84 3.52
N ILE A 29 -5.22 6.91 4.24
CA ILE A 29 -4.30 5.93 3.65
C ILE A 29 -5.02 5.05 2.64
N SER A 30 -6.23 4.55 2.95
CA SER A 30 -6.99 3.71 2.03
C SER A 30 -7.27 4.41 0.70
N GLU A 31 -7.59 5.70 0.74
CA GLU A 31 -7.84 6.51 -0.46
C GLU A 31 -6.57 6.69 -1.30
N HIS A 32 -5.44 7.01 -0.66
CA HIS A 32 -4.16 7.13 -1.37
C HIS A 32 -3.69 5.81 -1.97
N LEU A 33 -3.93 4.68 -1.30
CA LEU A 33 -3.59 3.35 -1.79
C LEU A 33 -4.43 2.94 -3.00
N ILE A 34 -5.73 3.26 -3.00
CA ILE A 34 -6.63 3.01 -4.14
C ILE A 34 -6.20 3.80 -5.37
N ASN A 35 -5.74 5.04 -5.18
CA ASN A 35 -5.26 5.90 -6.26
C ASN A 35 -3.80 5.60 -6.67
N SER A 36 -3.15 4.62 -6.05
CA SER A 36 -1.79 4.19 -6.41
C SER A 36 -1.80 3.33 -7.67
N TYR A 37 -0.68 3.28 -8.38
CA TYR A 37 -0.48 2.42 -9.57
C TYR A 37 0.18 1.07 -9.23
N SER A 38 0.34 0.76 -7.94
CA SER A 38 0.77 -0.56 -7.48
C SER A 38 -0.45 -1.44 -7.22
N ILE A 39 -0.56 -2.57 -7.89
CA ILE A 39 -1.65 -3.54 -7.66
C ILE A 39 -1.69 -3.98 -6.19
N THR A 40 -0.52 -4.14 -5.54
CA THR A 40 -0.47 -4.50 -4.12
C THR A 40 -1.04 -3.38 -3.23
N HIS A 41 -0.78 -2.11 -3.58
CA HIS A 41 -1.36 -0.97 -2.88
C HIS A 41 -2.86 -0.88 -3.11
N GLN A 42 -3.30 -1.00 -4.36
CA GLN A 42 -4.72 -0.97 -4.71
C GLN A 42 -5.49 -2.05 -3.95
N LEU A 43 -4.97 -3.28 -3.89
CA LEU A 43 -5.57 -4.37 -3.11
C LEU A 43 -5.65 -4.05 -1.62
N LEU A 44 -4.58 -3.52 -1.04
CA LEU A 44 -4.59 -3.09 0.35
C LEU A 44 -5.65 -2.01 0.61
N GLY A 45 -5.69 -0.99 -0.26
CA GLY A 45 -6.63 0.11 -0.17
C GLY A 45 -8.09 -0.34 -0.33
N ILE A 46 -8.38 -1.24 -1.28
CA ILE A 46 -9.71 -1.84 -1.47
C ILE A 46 -10.15 -2.59 -0.20
N ILE A 47 -9.30 -3.46 0.35
CA ILE A 47 -9.61 -4.21 1.58
C ILE A 47 -9.87 -3.26 2.75
N MET A 48 -9.06 -2.23 2.90
CA MET A 48 -9.24 -1.21 3.95
C MET A 48 -10.55 -0.44 3.75
N ALA A 49 -10.86 -0.02 2.53
CA ALA A 49 -11.97 0.86 2.23
C ALA A 49 -13.34 0.17 2.27
N SER A 50 -13.46 -1.09 1.83
CA SER A 50 -14.75 -1.80 1.76
C SER A 50 -14.88 -3.01 2.67
N GLY A 51 -13.78 -3.47 3.29
CA GLY A 51 -13.79 -4.70 4.09
C GLY A 51 -13.97 -5.97 3.25
N ILE A 52 -13.93 -5.88 1.91
CA ILE A 52 -14.03 -7.04 1.03
C ILE A 52 -12.82 -7.98 1.26
N PRO A 53 -13.04 -9.31 1.43
CA PRO A 53 -11.94 -10.26 1.54
C PRO A 53 -11.09 -10.30 0.27
N LEU A 54 -9.77 -10.48 0.42
CA LEU A 54 -8.86 -10.65 -0.72
C LEU A 54 -9.31 -11.78 -1.67
N THR A 55 -9.81 -12.89 -1.12
CA THR A 55 -10.34 -14.03 -1.90
C THR A 55 -11.49 -13.64 -2.81
N HIS A 56 -12.32 -12.67 -2.41
CA HIS A 56 -13.42 -12.17 -3.22
C HIS A 56 -12.92 -11.22 -4.30
N ILE A 57 -11.97 -10.33 -3.99
CA ILE A 57 -11.37 -9.44 -5.00
C ILE A 57 -10.69 -10.26 -6.11
N LYS A 58 -10.04 -11.37 -5.74
CA LYS A 58 -9.39 -12.29 -6.68
C LYS A 58 -10.35 -13.09 -7.57
N ASN A 59 -11.65 -12.97 -7.35
CA ASN A 59 -12.64 -13.64 -8.18
C ASN A 59 -12.68 -12.98 -9.57
N GLN A 60 -12.37 -13.74 -10.63
CA GLN A 60 -12.14 -13.21 -11.98
C GLN A 60 -13.34 -12.46 -12.58
N ASN A 61 -14.58 -12.85 -12.26
CA ASN A 61 -15.78 -12.20 -12.78
C ASN A 61 -16.58 -11.50 -11.68
N ILE A 62 -15.88 -11.00 -10.65
CA ILE A 62 -16.49 -10.07 -9.70
C ILE A 62 -17.13 -8.90 -10.46
N LYS A 63 -18.41 -8.65 -10.19
CA LYS A 63 -19.15 -7.50 -10.75
C LYS A 63 -19.38 -6.48 -9.64
N THR A 64 -19.09 -5.23 -9.92
CA THR A 64 -19.24 -4.12 -8.98
C THR A 64 -20.22 -3.10 -9.56
N PRO A 65 -21.54 -3.32 -9.43
CA PRO A 65 -22.53 -2.42 -9.99
C PRO A 65 -22.35 -0.98 -9.50
N TYR A 66 -22.64 -0.02 -10.37
CA TYR A 66 -22.62 1.39 -10.01
C TYR A 66 -23.61 1.65 -8.87
N ASN A 67 -23.20 2.45 -7.89
CA ASN A 67 -24.06 2.83 -6.79
C ASN A 67 -24.29 4.34 -6.74
N PHE A 68 -25.55 4.75 -6.66
CA PHE A 68 -25.93 6.14 -6.43
C PHE A 68 -25.65 6.59 -4.99
N LYS A 69 -25.64 5.64 -4.04
CA LYS A 69 -25.24 5.87 -2.64
C LYS A 69 -23.74 5.59 -2.49
N SER A 70 -22.98 6.62 -2.11
CA SER A 70 -21.52 6.57 -2.09
C SER A 70 -20.92 5.78 -0.92
N ASP A 71 -21.72 5.48 0.10
CA ASP A 71 -21.36 4.84 1.37
C ASP A 71 -21.70 3.34 1.42
N ILE A 72 -22.37 2.81 0.39
CA ILE A 72 -22.67 1.38 0.24
C ILE A 72 -21.87 0.85 -0.94
N PHE A 73 -21.11 -0.22 -0.72
CA PHE A 73 -20.41 -0.97 -1.76
C PHE A 73 -21.06 -2.34 -1.95
N SER A 74 -21.43 -2.63 -3.20
CA SER A 74 -22.11 -3.86 -3.60
C SER A 74 -21.24 -4.60 -4.62
N TYR A 75 -21.16 -5.92 -4.49
CA TYR A 75 -20.47 -6.77 -5.46
C TYR A 75 -21.09 -8.15 -5.57
N THR A 76 -20.96 -8.77 -6.75
CA THR A 76 -21.48 -10.10 -7.04
C THR A 76 -20.34 -11.02 -7.45
N LEU A 77 -20.28 -12.21 -6.85
CA LEU A 77 -19.31 -13.26 -7.16
C LEU A 77 -19.78 -14.16 -8.31
N ASN A 78 -18.88 -14.99 -8.85
CA ASN A 78 -19.19 -15.91 -9.96
C ASN A 78 -20.37 -16.86 -9.69
N ASN A 79 -20.57 -17.25 -8.43
CA ASN A 79 -21.68 -18.12 -8.03
C ASN A 79 -23.03 -17.38 -7.90
N GLY A 80 -23.09 -16.11 -8.32
CA GLY A 80 -24.28 -15.27 -8.22
C GLY A 80 -24.50 -14.65 -6.83
N LEU A 81 -23.66 -14.96 -5.84
CA LEU A 81 -23.80 -14.39 -4.50
C LEU A 81 -23.53 -12.87 -4.53
N GLN A 82 -24.57 -12.09 -4.25
CA GLN A 82 -24.48 -10.64 -4.08
C GLN A 82 -24.22 -10.30 -2.61
N ILE A 83 -23.24 -9.44 -2.38
CA ILE A 83 -22.84 -8.99 -1.04
C ILE A 83 -22.86 -7.46 -1.02
N GLN A 84 -23.37 -6.90 0.07
CA GLN A 84 -23.36 -5.46 0.33
C GLN A 84 -22.58 -5.18 1.63
N THR A 85 -21.84 -4.08 1.66
CA THR A 85 -21.04 -3.64 2.79
C THR A 85 -20.93 -2.12 2.79
N HIS A 86 -20.71 -1.52 3.95
CA HIS A 86 -20.41 -0.08 4.03
C HIS A 86 -19.01 0.21 3.47
N SER A 87 -18.88 1.30 2.73
CA SER A 87 -17.60 1.80 2.23
C SER A 87 -17.16 3.01 3.02
N LEU A 88 -15.88 3.03 3.39
CA LEU A 88 -15.25 4.14 4.10
C LEU A 88 -14.88 5.31 3.18
N ILE A 89 -14.81 5.05 1.86
CA ILE A 89 -14.67 6.06 0.81
C ILE A 89 -15.75 5.82 -0.25
N CYS A 90 -15.83 6.70 -1.26
CA CYS A 90 -16.79 6.57 -2.37
C CYS A 90 -16.75 5.17 -3.01
N SER A 91 -17.87 4.45 -2.92
CA SER A 91 -18.06 3.10 -3.48
C SER A 91 -17.71 3.02 -4.96
N ASN A 92 -18.06 4.03 -5.76
CA ASN A 92 -17.73 4.07 -7.18
C ASN A 92 -16.22 4.19 -7.45
N LYS A 93 -15.43 4.81 -6.55
CA LYS A 93 -13.96 4.80 -6.65
C LYS A 93 -13.42 3.39 -6.44
N ILE A 94 -13.99 2.64 -5.49
CA ILE A 94 -13.61 1.25 -5.20
C ILE A 94 -13.96 0.35 -6.40
N SER A 95 -15.17 0.46 -6.95
CA SER A 95 -15.61 -0.30 -8.13
C SER A 95 -14.69 -0.08 -9.33
N ARG A 96 -14.42 1.18 -9.70
CA ARG A 96 -13.50 1.52 -10.79
C ARG A 96 -12.10 0.95 -10.57
N CYS A 97 -11.61 1.01 -9.33
CA CYS A 97 -10.31 0.44 -8.99
C CYS A 97 -10.30 -1.07 -9.24
N ILE A 98 -11.29 -1.82 -8.74
CA ILE A 98 -11.44 -3.27 -8.95
C ILE A 98 -11.51 -3.62 -10.44
N GLU A 99 -12.32 -2.89 -11.21
CA GLU A 99 -12.48 -3.10 -12.65
C GLU A 99 -11.17 -2.86 -13.43
N SER A 100 -10.35 -1.91 -12.98
CA SER A 100 -9.05 -1.59 -13.61
C SER A 100 -7.91 -2.55 -13.24
N LEU A 101 -8.11 -3.45 -12.28
CA LEU A 101 -7.05 -4.37 -11.84
C LEU A 101 -6.65 -5.32 -12.96
N ASN A 102 -5.34 -5.49 -13.15
CA ASN A 102 -4.82 -6.52 -14.04
C ASN A 102 -5.08 -7.91 -13.44
N LYS A 103 -6.10 -8.60 -13.95
CA LYS A 103 -6.56 -9.91 -13.47
C LYS A 103 -5.49 -11.00 -13.53
N ASN A 104 -4.62 -10.96 -14.54
CA ASN A 104 -3.54 -11.95 -14.70
C ASN A 104 -2.49 -11.79 -13.58
N ARG A 105 -2.12 -10.55 -13.25
CA ARG A 105 -1.18 -10.25 -12.16
C ARG A 105 -1.79 -10.43 -10.78
N LEU A 106 -3.11 -10.27 -10.65
CA LEU A 106 -3.83 -10.36 -9.38
C LEU A 106 -3.68 -11.72 -8.71
N LEU A 107 -3.70 -12.80 -9.48
CA LEU A 107 -3.64 -14.17 -8.96
C LEU A 107 -2.33 -14.45 -8.21
N SER A 108 -1.21 -13.90 -8.68
CA SER A 108 0.13 -14.13 -8.12
C SER A 108 0.45 -13.31 -6.85
N ILE A 109 -0.42 -12.39 -6.45
CA ILE A 109 -0.18 -11.56 -5.25
C ILE A 109 -0.70 -12.27 -4.01
N GLY A 110 0.20 -12.81 -3.20
CA GLY A 110 -0.14 -13.40 -1.90
C GLY A 110 -0.53 -12.36 -0.84
N ALA A 111 -1.24 -12.82 0.18
CA ALA A 111 -1.62 -11.97 1.32
C ALA A 111 -0.40 -11.49 2.13
N ASP A 112 0.70 -12.24 2.09
CA ASP A 112 1.99 -11.88 2.68
C ASP A 112 2.54 -10.55 2.13
N LYS A 113 2.49 -10.34 0.81
CA LYS A 113 2.92 -9.07 0.18
C LYS A 113 2.07 -7.89 0.65
N ILE A 114 0.75 -8.09 0.73
CA ILE A 114 -0.19 -7.07 1.21
C ILE A 114 0.06 -6.76 2.70
N ASN A 115 0.24 -7.80 3.52
CA ASN A 115 0.54 -7.66 4.94
C ASN A 115 1.89 -6.98 5.17
N TYR A 116 2.88 -7.20 4.30
CA TYR A 116 4.17 -6.52 4.35
C TYR A 116 4.03 -5.02 4.11
N VAL A 117 3.29 -4.61 3.08
CA VAL A 117 3.00 -3.19 2.83
C VAL A 117 2.22 -2.60 4.01
N ALA A 118 1.20 -3.29 4.50
CA ALA A 118 0.42 -2.82 5.64
C ALA A 118 1.28 -2.65 6.90
N LYS A 119 2.18 -3.60 7.19
CA LYS A 119 3.15 -3.49 8.28
C LYS A 119 4.04 -2.26 8.11
N ASN A 120 4.51 -1.97 6.91
CA ASN A 120 5.35 -0.81 6.65
C ASN A 120 4.60 0.52 6.74
N ILE A 121 3.28 0.52 6.59
CA ILE A 121 2.45 1.72 6.75
C ILE A 121 2.13 1.95 8.23
N PHE A 122 1.66 0.91 8.93
CA PHE A 122 1.19 1.01 10.31
C PHE A 122 2.28 0.79 11.37
N ASP A 123 3.49 0.41 10.96
CA ASP A 123 4.65 0.12 11.82
C ASP A 123 4.44 -1.04 12.83
N PHE A 124 3.36 -1.81 12.68
CA PHE A 124 3.13 -3.07 13.40
C PHE A 124 2.55 -4.14 12.47
N ARG A 125 2.66 -5.41 12.89
CA ARG A 125 2.16 -6.53 12.08
C ARG A 125 0.64 -6.51 12.02
N ILE A 126 0.11 -6.40 10.81
CA ILE A 126 -1.32 -6.42 10.55
C ILE A 126 -1.63 -7.29 9.34
N THR A 127 -2.70 -8.06 9.44
CA THR A 127 -3.14 -8.98 8.39
C THR A 127 -4.37 -8.46 7.66
N THR A 128 -4.60 -8.90 6.42
CA THR A 128 -5.84 -8.60 5.67
C THR A 128 -7.12 -8.96 6.43
N LYS A 129 -7.12 -10.05 7.22
CA LYS A 129 -8.25 -10.41 8.08
C LYS A 129 -8.49 -9.37 9.19
N GLN A 130 -7.42 -8.85 9.78
CA GLN A 130 -7.51 -7.81 10.80
C GLN A 130 -7.92 -6.46 10.23
N LEU A 131 -7.49 -6.12 9.00
CA LEU A 131 -7.94 -4.92 8.30
C LEU A 131 -9.47 -4.92 8.09
N LYS A 132 -10.06 -6.07 7.74
CA LYS A 132 -11.52 -6.23 7.67
C LYS A 132 -12.21 -5.98 9.02
N ILE A 133 -11.61 -6.43 10.12
CA ILE A 133 -12.13 -6.19 11.48
C ILE A 133 -12.08 -4.69 11.80
N ILE A 134 -10.97 -4.02 11.49
CA ILE A 134 -10.81 -2.58 11.69
C ILE A 134 -11.82 -1.78 10.86
N HIS A 135 -11.98 -2.13 9.57
CA HIS A 135 -13.01 -1.55 8.71
C HIS A 135 -14.39 -1.64 9.36
N SER A 136 -14.80 -2.84 9.79
CA SER A 136 -16.10 -3.05 10.44
C SER A 136 -16.25 -2.28 11.76
N LEU A 137 -15.18 -2.08 12.51
CA LEU A 137 -15.20 -1.24 13.71
C LEU A 137 -15.46 0.23 13.34
N ILE A 138 -14.78 0.74 12.32
CA ILE A 138 -14.93 2.13 11.87
C ILE A 138 -16.34 2.38 11.33
N THR A 139 -16.89 1.48 10.51
CA THR A 139 -18.24 1.66 9.95
C THR A 139 -19.30 1.70 11.05
N ARG A 140 -19.25 0.76 12.01
CA ARG A 140 -20.17 0.74 13.16
C ARG A 140 -20.07 1.99 14.03
N ALA A 141 -18.86 2.49 14.25
CA ALA A 141 -18.66 3.72 15.01
C ALA A 141 -19.27 4.95 14.31
N LYS A 142 -19.27 4.97 12.97
CA LYS A 142 -19.94 6.03 12.18
C LYS A 142 -21.46 5.91 12.20
N GLU A 143 -22.00 4.69 12.12
CA GLU A 143 -23.46 4.44 12.16
C GLU A 143 -24.10 4.80 13.50
N THR A 144 -23.41 4.53 14.61
CA THR A 144 -23.98 4.64 15.96
C THR A 144 -23.90 6.04 16.57
N LEU A 145 -23.36 7.05 15.87
CA LEU A 145 -23.14 8.44 16.36
C LEU A 145 -22.40 8.55 17.71
N HIS A 146 -21.94 7.44 18.27
CA HIS A 146 -21.21 7.38 19.53
C HIS A 146 -19.71 7.45 19.22
N GLU A 147 -19.09 8.55 19.64
CA GLU A 147 -17.64 8.73 19.60
C GLU A 147 -16.93 7.52 20.22
N ILE A 148 -16.40 6.64 19.38
CA ILE A 148 -15.23 5.79 19.63
C ILE A 148 -15.30 5.01 20.98
N ARG A 149 -16.49 4.54 21.38
CA ARG A 149 -16.66 3.64 22.54
C ARG A 149 -17.07 2.22 22.15
N TYR A 150 -17.10 1.90 20.86
CA TYR A 150 -17.48 0.57 20.40
C TYR A 150 -16.28 -0.38 20.35
N ASN A 151 -15.99 -1.00 21.51
CA ASN A 151 -14.98 -2.06 21.65
C ASN A 151 -15.64 -3.44 21.72
N SER A 152 -16.52 -3.78 20.78
CA SER A 152 -17.14 -5.12 20.77
C SER A 152 -16.21 -6.13 20.08
N HIS A 153 -15.67 -7.09 20.85
CA HIS A 153 -15.10 -8.38 20.40
C HIS A 153 -13.92 -8.37 19.42
N SER A 154 -13.40 -7.20 19.05
CA SER A 154 -12.12 -7.04 18.37
C SER A 154 -10.99 -7.41 19.33
N LYS A 155 -10.43 -8.62 19.20
CA LYS A 155 -9.53 -9.20 20.20
C LYS A 155 -8.27 -8.36 20.50
N ASN A 156 -7.90 -7.36 19.68
CA ASN A 156 -6.68 -6.55 19.86
C ASN A 156 -6.71 -5.13 19.22
N PHE A 157 -7.79 -4.66 18.57
CA PHE A 157 -7.82 -3.33 17.93
C PHE A 157 -8.88 -2.43 18.57
N PHE A 158 -8.49 -1.18 18.82
CA PHE A 158 -9.36 -0.15 19.37
C PHE A 158 -9.30 1.09 18.50
N LEU A 159 -10.42 1.80 18.36
CA LEU A 159 -10.40 3.10 17.69
C LEU A 159 -9.91 4.17 18.68
N ALA A 160 -9.17 5.16 18.20
CA ALA A 160 -8.73 6.31 18.99
C ALA A 160 -8.54 7.54 18.11
N LYS A 161 -8.75 8.75 18.63
CA LYS A 161 -8.47 10.00 17.89
C LYS A 161 -6.97 10.31 17.77
N THR A 162 -6.13 9.67 18.59
CA THR A 162 -4.68 9.90 18.58
C THR A 162 -4.06 9.33 17.30
N PRO A 163 -3.16 10.08 16.63
CA PRO A 163 -2.36 9.55 15.52
C PRO A 163 -1.70 8.21 15.88
N CYS A 164 -1.73 7.26 14.95
CA CYS A 164 -1.18 5.92 15.11
C CYS A 164 -0.09 5.59 14.07
N ILE A 165 -0.05 6.31 12.94
CA ILE A 165 0.93 6.10 11.88
C ILE A 165 2.13 7.04 12.10
N LEU A 166 3.32 6.46 12.30
CA LEU A 166 4.53 7.26 12.43
C LEU A 166 4.91 7.86 11.07
N ASN A 167 5.27 9.14 11.06
CA ASN A 167 5.71 9.86 9.85
C ASN A 167 4.73 9.72 8.68
N LEU A 168 3.43 9.94 8.91
CA LEU A 168 2.36 9.81 7.91
C LEU A 168 2.70 10.44 6.56
N TYR A 169 3.28 11.64 6.56
CA TYR A 169 3.74 12.32 5.33
C TYR A 169 4.71 11.46 4.50
N GLN A 170 5.68 10.80 5.14
CA GLN A 170 6.62 9.92 4.45
C GLN A 170 5.93 8.68 3.88
N LYS A 171 4.96 8.10 4.60
CA LYS A 171 4.15 6.97 4.10
C LYS A 171 3.33 7.38 2.88
N LEU A 172 2.75 8.59 2.88
CA LEU A 172 2.04 9.14 1.73
C LEU A 172 2.98 9.39 0.54
N LYS A 173 4.18 9.94 0.78
CA LYS A 173 5.20 10.13 -0.25
C LYS A 173 5.64 8.79 -0.86
N TYR A 174 5.78 7.76 -0.03
CA TYR A 174 6.03 6.39 -0.49
C TYR A 174 4.91 5.88 -1.41
N ILE A 175 3.64 6.00 -1.02
CA ILE A 175 2.51 5.54 -1.85
C ILE A 175 2.47 6.29 -3.19
N LYS A 176 2.69 7.61 -3.17
CA LYS A 176 2.72 8.48 -4.36
C LYS A 176 3.90 8.16 -5.30
N SER A 177 5.00 7.62 -4.78
CA SER A 177 6.18 7.25 -5.58
C SER A 177 5.92 6.13 -6.61
N PHE A 178 4.76 5.48 -6.55
CA PHE A 178 4.34 4.47 -7.53
C PHE A 178 3.63 5.07 -8.74
N ALA A 179 3.31 6.37 -8.75
CA ALA A 179 2.74 7.05 -9.90
C ALA A 179 3.66 6.95 -11.13
N PRO A 180 3.09 6.84 -12.35
CA PRO A 180 3.88 6.80 -13.57
C PRO A 180 4.66 8.11 -13.73
N LEU A 181 5.94 7.97 -14.08
CA LEU A 181 6.80 9.11 -14.36
C LEU A 181 6.70 9.50 -15.83
N LYS A 182 6.65 10.81 -16.09
CA LYS A 182 6.75 11.38 -17.43
C LYS A 182 8.14 11.98 -17.62
N LEU A 183 8.95 11.34 -18.45
CA LEU A 183 10.32 11.74 -18.71
C LEU A 183 10.35 13.06 -19.51
N ASN A 184 11.10 14.06 -19.03
CA ASN A 184 11.44 15.24 -19.82
C ASN A 184 12.77 15.01 -20.56
N GLN A 185 12.70 14.84 -21.88
CA GLN A 185 13.87 14.53 -22.70
C GLN A 185 14.91 15.66 -22.72
N ASN A 186 14.48 16.92 -22.70
CA ASN A 186 15.40 18.07 -22.73
C ASN A 186 16.24 18.13 -21.46
N ASN A 187 15.62 17.99 -20.30
CA ASN A 187 16.31 17.96 -19.02
C ASN A 187 17.19 16.72 -18.90
N LEU A 188 16.72 15.55 -19.34
CA LEU A 188 17.53 14.33 -19.39
C LEU A 188 18.80 14.56 -20.21
N ASN A 189 18.69 15.10 -21.43
CA ASN A 189 19.85 15.39 -22.29
C ASN A 189 20.80 16.41 -21.66
N TYR A 190 20.28 17.46 -21.02
CA TYR A 190 21.08 18.45 -20.31
C TYR A 190 21.97 17.82 -19.21
N TYR A 191 21.39 16.99 -18.33
CA TYR A 191 22.16 16.34 -17.26
C TYR A 191 23.07 15.23 -17.77
N ARG A 192 22.73 14.61 -18.92
CA ARG A 192 23.54 13.57 -19.55
C ARG A 192 24.86 14.13 -20.05
N ASN A 193 24.86 15.36 -20.53
CA ASN A 193 26.04 16.08 -21.01
C ASN A 193 26.81 16.81 -19.89
N SER A 194 26.51 16.52 -18.61
CA SER A 194 27.20 17.13 -17.48
C SER A 194 28.67 16.70 -17.43
N SER A 195 29.56 17.66 -17.16
CA SER A 195 30.98 17.39 -16.87
C SER A 195 31.21 16.66 -15.54
N ASN A 196 30.20 16.62 -14.67
CA ASN A 196 30.27 15.84 -13.44
C ASN A 196 29.95 14.36 -13.74
N GLU A 197 30.96 13.51 -13.67
CA GLU A 197 30.87 12.08 -13.98
C GLU A 197 29.72 11.39 -13.25
N LEU A 198 29.58 11.60 -11.93
CA LEU A 198 28.52 10.96 -11.17
C LEU A 198 27.11 11.40 -11.63
N THR A 199 26.97 12.66 -12.03
CA THR A 199 25.72 13.22 -12.55
C THR A 199 25.39 12.60 -13.91
N SER A 200 26.36 12.50 -14.81
CA SER A 200 26.15 11.85 -16.12
C SER A 200 25.88 10.35 -15.96
N THR A 201 26.57 9.64 -15.04
CA THR A 201 26.29 8.24 -14.70
C THR A 201 24.86 8.03 -14.22
N ILE A 202 24.40 8.79 -13.21
CA ILE A 202 23.03 8.68 -12.70
C ILE A 202 22.02 8.97 -13.82
N THR A 203 22.28 9.97 -14.66
CA THR A 203 21.40 10.34 -15.75
C THR A 203 21.33 9.28 -16.85
N ASN A 204 22.46 8.64 -17.17
CA ASN A 204 22.50 7.49 -18.07
C ASN A 204 21.69 6.31 -17.52
N LEU A 205 21.78 6.03 -16.20
CA LEU A 205 20.94 5.01 -15.57
C LEU A 205 19.45 5.35 -15.64
N ILE A 206 19.07 6.63 -15.48
CA ILE A 206 17.69 7.07 -15.70
C ILE A 206 17.27 6.79 -17.14
N SER A 207 18.09 7.15 -18.14
CA SER A 207 17.79 6.88 -19.55
C SER A 207 17.62 5.38 -19.81
N ASN A 208 18.52 4.55 -19.31
CA ASN A 208 18.46 3.09 -19.47
C ASN A 208 17.19 2.51 -18.86
N PHE A 209 16.83 2.96 -17.65
CA PHE A 209 15.59 2.54 -17.00
C PHE A 209 14.35 2.81 -17.85
N PHE A 210 14.31 3.88 -18.66
CA PHE A 210 13.16 4.14 -19.55
C PHE A 210 13.24 3.41 -20.89
N ASN A 211 14.44 3.09 -21.36
CA ASN A 211 14.66 2.36 -22.61
C ASN A 211 14.42 0.84 -22.47
N GLU A 212 14.61 0.29 -21.27
CA GLU A 212 14.32 -1.12 -21.00
C GLU A 212 12.80 -1.41 -21.08
N ASN A 213 12.41 -2.58 -21.59
CA ASN A 213 11.00 -3.00 -21.71
C ASN A 213 10.30 -3.31 -20.36
N GLU A 214 10.89 -2.92 -19.24
CA GLU A 214 10.29 -3.16 -17.92
C GLU A 214 8.99 -2.38 -17.72
N SER A 215 7.95 -3.10 -17.29
CA SER A 215 6.71 -2.49 -16.82
C SER A 215 6.94 -1.65 -15.55
N CYS A 216 6.07 -0.65 -15.31
CA CYS A 216 6.03 0.15 -14.07
C CYS A 216 7.18 1.18 -13.94
N LYS A 217 7.26 2.14 -14.87
CA LYS A 217 8.17 3.30 -14.81
C LYS A 217 7.73 4.33 -13.77
N ASN A 218 8.03 4.07 -12.50
CA ASN A 218 7.70 4.93 -11.38
C ASN A 218 8.94 5.28 -10.53
N LEU A 219 8.81 6.26 -9.64
CA LEU A 219 9.92 6.77 -8.84
C LEU A 219 10.51 5.72 -7.90
N TYR A 220 9.66 4.87 -7.32
CA TYR A 220 10.11 3.79 -6.44
C TYR A 220 11.06 2.83 -7.17
N ASN A 221 10.63 2.31 -8.32
CA ASN A 221 11.40 1.38 -9.13
C ASN A 221 12.65 2.04 -9.71
N LEU A 222 12.55 3.29 -10.17
CA LEU A 222 13.72 4.05 -10.65
C LEU A 222 14.79 4.17 -9.57
N THR A 223 14.40 4.50 -8.34
CA THR A 223 15.34 4.64 -7.22
C THR A 223 16.03 3.32 -6.90
N LEU A 224 15.28 2.21 -6.90
CA LEU A 224 15.85 0.87 -6.72
C LEU A 224 16.82 0.50 -7.86
N TYR A 225 16.44 0.78 -9.10
CA TYR A 225 17.26 0.52 -10.28
C TYR A 225 18.58 1.29 -10.23
N ILE A 226 18.53 2.60 -9.94
CA ILE A 226 19.73 3.43 -9.81
C ILE A 226 20.63 2.88 -8.71
N ASN A 227 20.09 2.63 -7.52
CA ASN A 227 20.90 2.16 -6.39
C ASN A 227 21.54 0.79 -6.64
N ALA A 228 20.81 -0.14 -7.27
CA ALA A 228 21.34 -1.45 -7.62
C ALA A 228 22.49 -1.34 -8.63
N ASN A 229 22.36 -0.49 -9.65
CA ASN A 229 23.40 -0.33 -10.67
C ASN A 229 24.59 0.50 -10.19
N LEU A 230 24.38 1.54 -9.37
CA LEU A 230 25.49 2.26 -8.73
C LEU A 230 26.33 1.33 -7.84
N LYS A 231 25.68 0.40 -7.11
CA LYS A 231 26.38 -0.62 -6.32
C LYS A 231 27.22 -1.56 -7.20
N LYS A 232 26.70 -1.97 -8.36
CA LYS A 232 27.46 -2.79 -9.34
C LYS A 232 28.68 -2.05 -9.90
N LEU A 233 28.59 -0.73 -10.02
CA LEU A 233 29.68 0.15 -10.44
C LEU A 233 30.63 0.50 -9.29
N GLU A 234 30.52 -0.16 -8.13
CA GLU A 234 31.34 0.09 -6.94
C GLU A 234 31.24 1.53 -6.39
N ILE A 235 30.15 2.24 -6.69
CA ILE A 235 29.87 3.57 -6.18
C ILE A 235 29.11 3.44 -4.86
N TYR A 236 29.86 3.39 -3.76
CA TYR A 236 29.31 3.24 -2.40
C TYR A 236 29.02 4.57 -1.68
N LYS A 237 29.39 5.71 -2.29
CA LYS A 237 29.12 7.04 -1.71
C LYS A 237 27.62 7.29 -1.57
N ASN A 238 27.22 8.07 -0.55
CA ASN A 238 25.83 8.48 -0.37
C ASN A 238 25.42 9.44 -1.50
N THR A 239 24.81 8.89 -2.54
CA THR A 239 24.36 9.64 -3.72
C THR A 239 22.91 10.15 -3.59
N CYS A 240 22.21 9.84 -2.49
CA CYS A 240 20.79 10.14 -2.31
C CYS A 240 20.43 11.62 -2.54
N LYS A 241 21.25 12.55 -2.05
CA LYS A 241 20.99 14.00 -2.22
C LYS A 241 21.11 14.41 -3.69
N LEU A 242 22.11 13.89 -4.39
CA LEU A 242 22.33 14.15 -5.81
C LEU A 242 21.24 13.52 -6.68
N GLN A 243 20.91 12.25 -6.44
CA GLN A 243 19.82 11.55 -7.12
C GLN A 243 18.51 12.34 -7.00
N LYS A 244 18.13 12.75 -5.79
CA LYS A 244 16.92 13.56 -5.58
C LYS A 244 16.90 14.83 -6.41
N ARG A 245 18.03 15.55 -6.47
CA ARG A 245 18.17 16.80 -7.24
C ARG A 245 18.07 16.58 -8.75
N ILE A 246 18.68 15.51 -9.27
CA ILE A 246 18.61 15.17 -10.70
C ILE A 246 17.19 14.75 -11.07
N ILE A 247 16.61 13.83 -10.29
CA ILE A 247 15.25 13.31 -10.49
C ILE A 247 14.22 14.43 -10.41
N SER A 248 14.29 15.31 -9.41
CA SER A 248 13.35 16.44 -9.25
C SER A 248 13.35 17.34 -10.49
N LYS A 249 14.54 17.56 -11.09
CA LYS A 249 14.68 18.41 -12.27
C LYS A 249 14.25 17.70 -13.56
N ILE A 250 14.54 16.41 -13.71
CA ILE A 250 14.13 15.64 -14.90
C ILE A 250 12.61 15.41 -14.95
N PHE A 251 11.97 15.18 -13.80
CA PHE A 251 10.55 14.82 -13.73
C PHE A 251 9.65 15.95 -13.22
N PHE A 252 10.19 17.15 -12.99
CA PHE A 252 9.48 18.29 -12.38
C PHE A 252 8.74 17.91 -11.08
N LEU A 253 9.46 17.24 -10.17
CA LEU A 253 8.94 16.86 -8.88
C LEU A 253 9.43 17.84 -7.81
N ASP A 254 8.55 18.21 -6.89
CA ASP A 254 8.86 19.05 -5.72
C ASP A 254 9.45 18.25 -4.54
#